data_AF-A0A558ZVG9-F1
#
_entry.id   AF-A0A558ZVG9-F1
#
_cell.length_a   1.000
_cell.length_b   1.000
_cell.length_c   1.000
_cell.angle_alpha   90.00
_cell.angle_beta   90.00
_cell.angle_gamma   90.00
#
_symmetry.space_group_name_H-M   'P 1'
#
loop_
_entity.id
_entity.type
_entity.pdbx_description
1 polymer ?
#
loop_
_entity_poly.entity_id
_entity_poly.type
_entity_poly.pdbx_seq_one_letter_code
_entity_poly.pdbx_strand_id
1 'polypeptide(L)'
;YYSVLGRNKQQEALAVLIGKDDHKIYVYQLNQGVSQEKAEAVSKEKGAGEIDKITFGRYQDKPIWEVKSGSDFYLVDFETGALVNKEGL
;
A
#
# COMPACT_ATOMS: atom_id res chain seq x y z
N TYR A 1 -6.79 -6.33 6.44
CA TYR A 1 -5.54 -7.07 6.74
C TYR A 1 -4.85 -6.48 7.96
N TYR A 2 -4.02 -7.27 8.65
CA TYR A 2 -2.87 -6.75 9.40
C TYR A 2 -1.68 -6.68 8.46
N SER A 3 -0.87 -5.61 8.55
CA SER A 3 0.25 -5.36 7.64
C SER A 3 1.53 -5.17 8.44
N VAL A 4 2.59 -5.87 8.04
CA VAL A 4 3.92 -5.79 8.66
C VAL A 4 4.94 -5.58 7.55
N LEU A 5 5.74 -4.52 7.68
CA LEU A 5 6.91 -4.29 6.85
C LEU A 5 8.15 -4.71 7.62
N GLY A 6 9.07 -5.42 6.96
CA GLY A 6 10.27 -5.91 7.60
C GLY A 6 11.32 -6.37 6.61
N ARG A 7 12.32 -7.10 7.10
CA ARG A 7 13.36 -7.71 6.27
C ARG A 7 13.48 -9.19 6.57
N ASN A 8 13.79 -9.99 5.57
CA ASN A 8 14.15 -11.40 5.77
C ASN A 8 15.63 -11.54 6.19
N LYS A 9 16.09 -12.79 6.35
CA LYS A 9 17.49 -13.09 6.74
C LYS A 9 18.51 -12.57 5.72
N GLN A 10 18.11 -12.43 4.45
CA GLN A 10 18.90 -11.91 3.34
C GLN A 10 18.84 -10.37 3.23
N GLN A 11 18.22 -9.68 4.21
CA GLN A 11 18.01 -8.23 4.23
C GLN A 11 17.07 -7.69 3.15
N GLU A 12 16.36 -8.56 2.43
CA GLU A 12 15.36 -8.16 1.44
C GLU A 12 14.14 -7.59 2.15
N ALA A 13 13.69 -6.42 1.71
CA ALA A 13 12.53 -5.75 2.28
C ALA A 13 11.23 -6.43 1.85
N LEU A 14 10.39 -6.80 2.81
CA LEU A 14 9.15 -7.54 2.59
C LEU A 14 7.95 -6.81 3.21
N ALA A 15 6.79 -6.96 2.57
CA ALA A 15 5.49 -6.72 3.19
C ALA A 15 4.78 -8.06 3.45
N VAL A 16 4.29 -8.25 4.67
CA VAL A 16 3.48 -9.40 5.07
C VAL A 16 2.08 -8.94 5.41
N LEU A 17 1.08 -9.49 4.73
CA LEU A 17 -0.33 -9.25 4.98
C LEU A 17 -0.99 -10.48 5.57
N ILE A 18 -1.69 -10.29 6.68
CA ILE A 18 -2.44 -11.34 7.36
C ILE A 18 -3.93 -11.02 7.24
N GLY A 19 -4.68 -11.90 6.58
CA GLY A 19 -6.14 -11.82 6.48
C GLY A 19 -6.77 -11.78 7.86
N LYS A 20 -7.70 -10.85 8.09
CA LYS A 20 -8.38 -10.73 9.39
C LYS A 20 -9.35 -11.89 9.61
N ASP A 21 -10.06 -12.29 8.55
CA ASP A 21 -11.15 -13.25 8.63
C ASP A 21 -10.72 -14.67 8.19
N ASP A 22 -9.89 -14.77 7.15
CA ASP A 22 -9.47 -16.06 6.57
C ASP A 22 -8.06 -16.50 6.97
N HIS A 23 -7.35 -15.67 7.74
CA HIS A 23 -5.96 -15.86 8.16
C HIS A 23 -4.98 -16.16 7.02
N LYS A 24 -5.33 -15.86 5.76
CA LYS A 24 -4.42 -16.06 4.64
C LYS A 24 -3.26 -15.09 4.76
N ILE A 25 -2.06 -15.62 4.51
CA ILE A 25 -0.82 -14.86 4.56
C ILE A 25 -0.37 -14.59 3.13
N TYR A 26 -0.09 -13.33 2.84
CA TYR A 26 0.51 -12.90 1.58
C TYR A 26 1.84 -12.23 1.89
N VAL A 27 2.88 -12.57 1.12
CA VAL A 27 4.22 -12.02 1.28
C VAL A 27 4.64 -11.42 -0.04
N TYR A 28 5.06 -10.15 -0.01
CA TYR A 28 5.50 -9.40 -1.17
C TYR A 28 6.92 -8.89 -0.95
N GLN A 29 7.77 -9.00 -1.97
CA GLN A 29 9.05 -8.32 -1.98
C GLN A 29 8.82 -6.86 -2.38
N LEU A 30 9.20 -5.92 -1.51
CA LEU A 30 8.93 -4.50 -1.72
C LEU A 30 9.72 -3.89 -2.89
N ASN A 31 10.78 -4.54 -3.34
CA ASN A 31 11.56 -4.12 -4.51
C ASN A 31 10.95 -4.54 -5.86
N GLN A 32 9.85 -5.31 -5.86
CA GLN A 32 9.17 -5.77 -7.08
C GLN A 32 8.03 -4.84 -7.54
N GLY A 33 7.85 -3.71 -6.87
CA GLY A 33 6.81 -2.73 -7.20
C GLY A 33 7.20 -1.32 -6.80
N VAL A 34 6.24 -0.42 -6.84
CA VAL A 34 6.45 0.99 -6.53
C VAL A 34 6.73 1.19 -5.04
N SER A 35 7.60 2.15 -4.73
CA SER A 35 7.93 2.49 -3.36
C SER A 35 6.81 3.28 -2.67
N GLN A 36 6.89 3.37 -1.35
CA GLN A 36 5.99 4.18 -0.54
C GLN A 36 6.05 5.67 -0.94
N GLU A 37 7.24 6.18 -1.23
CA GLU A 37 7.47 7.57 -1.68
C GLU A 37 6.85 7.82 -3.06
N LYS A 38 6.89 6.84 -3.96
CA LYS A 38 6.24 6.95 -5.26
C LYS A 38 4.72 6.97 -5.13
N ALA A 39 4.15 6.14 -4.25
CA ALA A 39 2.71 6.14 -3.98
C ALA A 39 2.25 7.47 -3.36
N GLU A 40 3.04 8.05 -2.46
CA GLU A 40 2.82 9.40 -1.93
C GLU A 40 2.81 10.45 -3.05
N ALA A 41 3.83 10.44 -3.91
CA ALA A 41 3.93 11.39 -5.01
C ALA A 41 2.74 11.30 -5.98
N VAL A 42 2.33 10.07 -6.34
CA VAL A 42 1.14 9.83 -7.18
C VAL A 42 -0.10 10.37 -6.48
N SER A 43 -0.27 10.12 -5.19
CA SER A 43 -1.45 10.58 -4.44
C SER A 43 -1.51 12.11 -4.38
N LYS A 44 -0.38 12.79 -4.14
CA LYS A 44 -0.29 14.27 -4.17
C LYS A 44 -0.61 14.84 -5.55
N GLU A 45 -0.13 14.21 -6.63
CA GLU A 45 -0.49 14.59 -8.00
C GLU A 45 -2.02 14.49 -8.25
N LYS A 46 -2.68 13.55 -7.57
CA LYS A 46 -4.13 13.34 -7.65
C LYS A 46 -4.94 14.12 -6.62
N GLY A 47 -4.31 15.05 -5.90
CA GLY A 47 -4.99 16.00 -5.01
C GLY A 47 -4.97 15.63 -3.53
N ALA A 48 -4.16 14.64 -3.12
CA ALA A 48 -3.90 14.42 -1.70
C ALA A 48 -3.16 15.64 -1.09
N GLY A 49 -3.57 16.05 0.10
CA GLY A 49 -2.94 17.12 0.86
C GLY A 49 -1.82 16.59 1.75
N GLU A 50 -1.89 16.92 3.04
CA GLU A 50 -1.01 16.31 4.05
C GLU A 50 -1.30 14.82 4.17
N ILE A 51 -0.25 14.01 4.27
CA ILE A 51 -0.35 12.56 4.32
C ILE A 51 -0.30 12.10 5.77
N ASP A 52 -1.41 11.53 6.23
CA ASP A 52 -1.53 11.04 7.62
C ASP A 52 -0.77 9.74 7.79
N LYS A 53 -0.89 8.85 6.80
CA LYS A 53 -0.35 7.49 6.85
C LYS A 53 -0.29 6.87 5.46
N ILE A 54 0.70 6.01 5.26
CA ILE A 54 0.75 5.10 4.11
C ILE A 54 0.84 3.67 4.64
N THR A 55 -0.03 2.79 4.15
CA THR A 55 -0.12 1.39 4.61
C THR A 55 -0.10 0.45 3.40
N PHE A 56 0.70 -0.62 3.46
CA PHE A 56 0.64 -1.68 2.45
C PHE A 56 -0.59 -2.56 2.69
N GLY A 57 -1.34 -2.87 1.63
CA GLY A 57 -2.60 -3.59 1.73
C GLY A 57 -2.95 -4.35 0.46
N ARG A 58 -4.20 -4.82 0.38
CA ARG A 58 -4.79 -5.38 -0.84
C ARG A 58 -6.16 -4.80 -1.10
N TYR A 59 -6.44 -4.54 -2.37
CA TYR A 59 -7.73 -4.10 -2.88
C TYR A 59 -8.08 -4.96 -4.09
N GLN A 60 -9.27 -5.55 -4.10
CA GLN A 60 -9.73 -6.48 -5.16
C GLN A 60 -8.66 -7.54 -5.51
N ASP A 61 -8.14 -8.20 -4.49
CA ASP A 61 -7.08 -9.21 -4.59
C ASP A 61 -5.72 -8.75 -5.16
N LYS A 62 -5.48 -7.45 -5.35
CA LYS A 62 -4.19 -6.91 -5.82
C LYS A 62 -3.46 -6.14 -4.72
N PRO A 63 -2.11 -6.20 -4.66
CA PRO A 63 -1.33 -5.43 -3.70
C PRO A 63 -1.42 -3.93 -4.00
N ILE A 64 -1.57 -3.12 -2.94
CA ILE A 64 -1.66 -1.66 -3.05
C ILE A 64 -0.88 -0.96 -1.94
N TRP A 65 -0.53 0.30 -2.20
CA TRP A 65 -0.30 1.29 -1.15
C TRP A 65 -1.61 2.07 -0.94
N GLU A 66 -2.14 2.01 0.29
CA GLU A 66 -3.23 2.88 0.74
C GLU A 66 -2.62 4.13 1.36
N VAL A 67 -2.84 5.29 0.73
CA VAL A 67 -2.36 6.60 1.18
C VAL A 67 -3.53 7.39 1.76
N LYS A 68 -3.48 7.66 3.07
CA LYS A 68 -4.52 8.43 3.78
C LYS A 68 -4.16 9.91 3.79
N SER A 69 -5.10 10.76 3.42
CA SER A 69 -5.02 12.22 3.53
C SER A 69 -6.34 12.79 4.02
N GLY A 70 -6.42 13.12 5.31
CA GLY A 70 -7.67 13.57 5.94
C GLY A 70 -8.72 12.47 5.95
N SER A 71 -9.87 12.73 5.29
CA SER A 71 -10.95 11.75 5.10
C SER A 71 -10.80 10.91 3.83
N ASP A 72 -9.85 11.25 2.96
CA ASP A 72 -9.64 10.58 1.68
C ASP A 72 -8.58 9.48 1.78
N PHE A 73 -8.78 8.42 1.01
CA PHE A 73 -7.86 7.31 0.79
C PHE A 73 -7.57 7.17 -0.70
N TYR A 74 -6.29 7.21 -1.05
CA TYR A 74 -5.80 7.04 -2.40
C TYR A 74 -5.18 5.64 -2.50
N LEU A 75 -5.80 4.76 -3.29
CA LEU A 75 -5.33 3.39 -3.48
C LEU A 75 -4.44 3.35 -4.71
N VAL A 76 -3.14 3.22 -4.50
CA VAL A 76 -2.13 3.15 -5.57
C VAL A 76 -1.74 1.69 -5.77
N ASP A 77 -1.89 1.19 -6.99
CA ASP A 77 -1.51 -0.16 -7.37
C ASP A 77 0.00 -0.35 -7.19
N PHE A 78 0.38 -1.41 -6.47
CA PHE A 78 1.78 -1.64 -6.12
C PHE A 78 2.63 -1.98 -7.34
N GLU A 79 2.09 -2.68 -8.33
CA GLU A 79 2.87 -3.15 -9.48
C GLU A 79 3.06 -2.04 -10.52
N THR A 80 2.01 -1.26 -10.76
CA THR A 80 1.96 -0.27 -11.85
C THR A 80 2.15 1.17 -11.39
N GLY A 81 1.89 1.47 -10.11
CA GLY A 81 1.89 2.83 -9.59
C GLY A 81 0.68 3.67 -10.01
N ALA A 82 -0.32 3.08 -10.65
CA ALA A 82 -1.54 3.77 -11.04
C ALA A 82 -2.45 3.97 -9.82
N LEU A 83 -3.15 5.12 -9.76
CA LEU A 83 -4.26 5.28 -8.83
C LEU A 83 -5.42 4.40 -9.31
N VAL A 84 -5.82 3.41 -8.51
CA VAL A 84 -6.92 2.49 -8.85
C VAL A 84 -8.23 2.83 -8.16
N ASN A 85 -8.18 3.55 -7.04
CA ASN A 85 -9.37 4.11 -6.42
C ASN A 85 -9.05 5.38 -5.61
N LYS A 86 -10.04 6.24 -5.44
CA LYS A 86 -10.07 7.31 -4.45
C LYS A 86 -11.37 7.14 -3.64
N GLU A 87 -11.24 6.80 -2.37
CA GLU A 87 -12.37 6.61 -1.46
C GLU A 87 -12.38 7.74 -0.43
N GLY A 88 -13.52 8.37 -0.21
CA GLY A 88 -13.69 9.47 0.75
C GLY A 88 -15.18 9.67 1.05
N LEU A 89 -15.49 10.16 2.25
CA LEU A 89 -16.85 10.52 2.69
C LEU A 89 -17.31 11.85 2.09
#